data_AF-A0A2G8JTQ1-F1
#
_entry.id   AF-A0A2G8JTQ1-F1
#
_cell.length_a   1.000
_cell.length_b   1.000
_cell.length_c   1.000
_cell.angle_alpha   90.00
_cell.angle_beta   90.00
_cell.angle_gamma   90.00
#
_symmetry.space_group_name_H-M   'P 1'
#
loop_
_entity.id
_entity.type
_entity.pdbx_description
1 polymer ?
#
loop_
_entity_poly.entity_id
_entity_poly.type
_entity_poly.pdbx_seq_one_letter_code
_entity_poly.pdbx_strand_id
1 'polypeptide(L)'
;MELSDTSSDDTVLLGPIESAVSDVFPLLPTYKIKEVLELLIRAGVESVADLKYVTEEDLHNLKPIQRRKLLKAWSTRVEDTTPSELNHQLELGMEDFQLVGSVASSESSSSSPGTPTSLKKHWVETFTVQWNKMPKNLSDSLKEMSRPSPRDRREMIRIICDDIMKKNRNPGRKNLAIISKTIVDSYPASFRDDIGGEVIGDGFESVLKQMENRINNLRRTETYLPGTSSLTSTSDDESSEQKPKRAKKRDSYGCQNWQPKGLPEREDETSQKRRTLELKEMYENEDKWDEDIIQMNMKLLYFTIRTMINTNSITLIGIIEEYPFLLESIGMMSHFHELVGIELMPTLSKSLDTKGQSVMHYLRKVATKKPALKDVFDAIEVARAETNDLTPEMPGLIWLLTCYFGEKVDTLLYLSKVSISIK
;
A
#
# COMPACT_ATOMS: atom_id res chain seq x y z
N MET A 1 -74.02 19.85 -6.62
CA MET A 1 -73.66 19.50 -8.01
C MET A 1 -72.63 20.55 -8.42
N GLU A 2 -71.35 20.26 -8.60
CA GLU A 2 -70.66 18.99 -8.87
C GLU A 2 -69.27 19.01 -8.22
N LEU A 3 -68.98 17.89 -7.54
CA LEU A 3 -67.69 17.20 -7.36
C LEU A 3 -66.43 18.06 -7.19
N SER A 4 -66.06 18.27 -5.92
CA SER A 4 -64.70 18.54 -5.49
C SER A 4 -63.84 17.29 -5.73
N ASP A 5 -62.92 17.38 -6.68
CA ASP A 5 -61.87 16.39 -6.91
C ASP A 5 -60.90 16.40 -5.73
N THR A 6 -61.05 15.43 -4.82
CA THR A 6 -60.02 15.09 -3.83
C THR A 6 -58.96 14.28 -4.54
N SER A 7 -57.98 14.97 -5.12
CA SER A 7 -56.72 14.35 -5.55
C SER A 7 -55.98 13.88 -4.29
N SER A 8 -56.03 12.58 -4.02
CA SER A 8 -55.12 11.91 -3.08
C SER A 8 -53.70 12.13 -3.59
N ASP A 9 -52.91 12.93 -2.88
CA ASP A 9 -51.51 13.16 -3.19
C ASP A 9 -50.67 12.00 -2.61
N ASP A 10 -50.88 10.80 -3.15
CA ASP A 10 -50.05 9.61 -2.88
C ASP A 10 -48.81 9.61 -3.78
N THR A 11 -48.10 10.74 -3.82
CA THR A 11 -46.84 10.83 -4.54
C THR A 11 -45.74 10.26 -3.65
N VAL A 12 -45.40 8.98 -3.86
CA VAL A 12 -44.22 8.33 -3.23
C VAL A 12 -43.02 9.26 -3.39
N LEU A 13 -42.50 9.78 -2.28
CA LEU A 13 -41.32 10.64 -2.28
C LEU A 13 -40.09 9.75 -2.52
N LEU A 14 -39.79 9.51 -3.80
CA LEU A 14 -38.67 8.66 -4.23
C LEU A 14 -37.30 9.27 -3.90
N GLY A 15 -37.20 10.59 -3.80
CA GLY A 15 -35.94 11.29 -3.51
C GLY A 15 -35.30 10.88 -2.17
N PRO A 16 -36.04 10.88 -1.05
CA PRO A 16 -35.55 10.36 0.23
C PRO A 16 -35.10 8.88 0.20
N ILE A 17 -35.80 8.02 -0.55
CA ILE A 17 -35.46 6.59 -0.69
C ILE A 17 -34.19 6.44 -1.54
N GLU A 18 -34.06 7.23 -2.61
CA GLU A 18 -32.87 7.30 -3.46
C GLU A 18 -31.64 7.76 -2.66
N SER A 19 -31.80 8.76 -1.80
CA SER A 19 -30.75 9.20 -0.88
C SER A 19 -30.37 8.07 0.08
N ALA A 20 -31.34 7.34 0.65
CA ALA A 20 -31.06 6.24 1.57
C ALA A 20 -30.30 5.06 0.93
N VAL A 21 -30.43 4.86 -0.39
CA VAL A 21 -29.62 3.89 -1.15
C VAL A 21 -28.24 4.47 -1.47
N SER A 22 -28.19 5.73 -1.89
CA SER A 22 -26.96 6.45 -2.29
C SER A 22 -26.00 6.66 -1.12
N ASP A 23 -26.52 6.86 0.09
CA ASP A 23 -25.73 7.02 1.32
C ASP A 23 -24.91 5.76 1.63
N VAL A 24 -25.46 4.58 1.32
CA VAL A 24 -24.77 3.30 1.53
C VAL A 24 -23.80 2.99 0.38
N PHE A 25 -24.12 3.44 -0.84
CA PHE A 25 -23.30 3.22 -2.04
C PHE A 25 -23.12 4.49 -2.89
N PRO A 26 -22.28 5.45 -2.46
CA PRO A 26 -22.12 6.75 -3.14
C PRO A 26 -21.43 6.66 -4.52
N LEU A 27 -20.85 5.50 -4.85
CA LEU A 27 -20.17 5.23 -6.13
C LEU A 27 -20.96 4.26 -7.03
N LEU A 28 -22.21 3.94 -6.68
CA LEU A 28 -23.04 3.09 -7.52
C LEU A 28 -23.48 3.88 -8.78
N PRO A 29 -23.36 3.33 -9.99
CA PRO A 29 -23.87 4.01 -11.19
C PRO A 29 -25.37 4.30 -11.07
N THR A 30 -25.81 5.46 -11.56
CA THR A 30 -27.20 5.95 -11.46
C THR A 30 -28.22 4.94 -12.00
N TYR A 31 -27.89 4.19 -13.05
CA TYR A 31 -28.79 3.15 -13.60
C TYR A 31 -29.05 2.01 -12.61
N LYS A 32 -28.07 1.63 -11.79
CA LYS A 32 -28.24 0.60 -10.75
C LYS A 32 -29.02 1.10 -9.55
N ILE A 33 -28.93 2.39 -9.23
CA ILE A 33 -29.74 2.99 -8.16
C ILE A 33 -31.22 2.93 -8.56
N LYS A 34 -31.54 3.25 -9.82
CA LYS A 34 -32.90 3.11 -10.37
C LYS A 34 -33.41 1.67 -10.34
N GLU A 35 -32.59 0.68 -10.72
CA GLU A 35 -32.96 -0.74 -10.61
C GLU A 35 -33.30 -1.14 -9.15
N VAL A 36 -32.56 -0.64 -8.17
CA VAL A 36 -32.83 -0.90 -6.74
C VAL A 36 -34.11 -0.21 -6.29
N LEU A 37 -34.37 1.03 -6.73
CA LEU A 37 -35.61 1.74 -6.44
C LEU A 37 -36.83 1.00 -7.01
N GLU A 38 -36.75 0.50 -8.24
CA GLU A 38 -37.84 -0.30 -8.83
C GLU A 38 -38.13 -1.59 -8.06
N LEU A 39 -37.10 -2.22 -7.49
CA LEU A 39 -37.27 -3.39 -6.62
C LEU A 39 -37.96 -3.02 -5.30
N LEU A 40 -37.55 -1.91 -4.68
CA LEU A 40 -38.15 -1.42 -3.44
C LEU A 40 -39.63 -1.03 -3.64
N ILE A 41 -39.93 -0.33 -4.73
CA ILE A 41 -41.32 0.01 -5.10
C ILE A 41 -42.13 -1.28 -5.33
N ARG A 42 -41.56 -2.27 -6.02
CA ARG A 42 -42.23 -3.56 -6.25
C ARG A 42 -42.43 -4.37 -4.97
N ALA A 43 -41.57 -4.18 -3.97
CA ALA A 43 -41.71 -4.75 -2.63
C ALA A 43 -42.70 -3.97 -1.73
N GLY A 44 -43.30 -2.87 -2.23
CA GLY A 44 -44.28 -2.07 -1.49
C GLY A 44 -43.67 -1.02 -0.56
N VAL A 45 -42.42 -0.59 -0.80
CA VAL A 45 -41.79 0.48 -0.03
C VAL A 45 -42.32 1.83 -0.51
N GLU A 46 -43.09 2.51 0.34
CA GLU A 46 -43.72 3.81 0.04
C GLU A 46 -43.01 4.97 0.75
N SER A 47 -42.22 4.68 1.80
CA SER A 47 -41.49 5.66 2.59
C SER A 47 -40.14 5.15 3.09
N VAL A 48 -39.27 6.07 3.55
CA VAL A 48 -37.98 5.73 4.18
C VAL A 48 -38.19 4.88 5.45
N ALA A 49 -39.32 5.02 6.13
CA ALA A 49 -39.65 4.24 7.32
C ALA A 49 -39.88 2.75 7.01
N ASP A 50 -40.24 2.42 5.77
CA ASP A 50 -40.53 1.05 5.34
C ASP A 50 -39.25 0.27 5.03
N LEU A 51 -38.11 0.96 4.84
CA LEU A 51 -36.81 0.34 4.57
C LEU A 51 -36.34 -0.63 5.67
N LYS A 52 -36.86 -0.47 6.90
CA LYS A 52 -36.57 -1.38 8.02
C LYS A 52 -37.23 -2.76 7.88
N TYR A 53 -38.25 -2.89 7.03
CA TYR A 53 -38.97 -4.13 6.77
C TYR A 53 -38.48 -4.88 5.52
N VAL A 54 -37.58 -4.26 4.74
CA VAL A 54 -36.98 -4.88 3.55
C VAL A 54 -36.11 -6.07 3.95
N THR A 55 -36.16 -7.15 3.17
CA THR A 55 -35.42 -8.39 3.41
C THR A 55 -34.39 -8.66 2.30
N GLU A 56 -33.60 -9.74 2.43
CA GLU A 56 -32.64 -10.12 1.37
C GLU A 56 -33.35 -10.52 0.06
N GLU A 57 -34.59 -11.01 0.12
CA GLU A 57 -35.34 -11.49 -1.06
C GLU A 57 -35.81 -10.33 -1.95
N ASP A 58 -36.15 -9.20 -1.32
CA ASP A 58 -36.59 -7.97 -1.99
C ASP A 58 -35.47 -7.31 -2.82
N LEU A 59 -34.21 -7.66 -2.55
CA LEU A 59 -33.01 -7.06 -3.16
C LEU A 59 -32.27 -8.04 -4.10
N HIS A 60 -32.97 -9.00 -4.70
CA HIS A 60 -32.39 -10.13 -5.43
C HIS A 60 -31.41 -9.77 -6.57
N ASN A 61 -31.53 -8.59 -7.21
CA ASN A 61 -30.61 -8.15 -8.27
C ASN A 61 -29.26 -7.59 -7.76
N LEU A 62 -29.10 -7.45 -6.45
CA LEU A 62 -27.84 -7.05 -5.82
C LEU A 62 -27.00 -8.25 -5.40
N LYS A 63 -25.68 -8.10 -5.40
CA LYS A 63 -24.78 -9.13 -4.87
C LYS A 63 -25.07 -9.36 -3.38
N PRO A 64 -24.89 -10.58 -2.84
CA PRO A 64 -25.23 -10.90 -1.44
C PRO A 64 -24.63 -9.93 -0.41
N ILE A 65 -23.40 -9.46 -0.63
CA ILE A 65 -22.75 -8.51 0.28
C ILE A 65 -23.34 -7.10 0.22
N GLN A 66 -23.91 -6.70 -0.92
CA GLN A 66 -24.55 -5.39 -1.08
C GLN A 66 -25.89 -5.37 -0.34
N ARG A 67 -26.66 -6.47 -0.44
CA ARG A 67 -27.93 -6.65 0.29
C ARG A 67 -27.72 -6.49 1.80
N ARG A 68 -26.75 -7.23 2.35
CA ARG A 68 -26.42 -7.18 3.79
C ARG A 68 -25.97 -5.80 4.28
N LYS A 69 -25.30 -5.02 3.42
CA LYS A 69 -24.88 -3.65 3.75
C LYS A 69 -26.06 -2.68 3.83
N LEU A 70 -27.00 -2.76 2.88
CA LEU A 70 -28.22 -1.94 2.89
C LEU A 70 -29.08 -2.26 4.09
N LEU A 71 -29.37 -3.54 4.32
CA LEU A 71 -30.19 -3.99 5.46
C LEU A 71 -29.59 -3.52 6.79
N LYS A 72 -28.28 -3.70 6.97
CA LYS A 72 -27.60 -3.23 8.19
C LYS A 72 -27.70 -1.71 8.37
N ALA A 73 -27.53 -0.94 7.30
CA ALA A 73 -27.61 0.52 7.36
C ALA A 73 -29.03 1.01 7.68
N TRP A 74 -30.05 0.41 7.08
CA TRP A 74 -31.45 0.78 7.30
C TRP A 74 -31.97 0.34 8.67
N SER A 75 -31.51 -0.79 9.21
CA SER A 75 -31.83 -1.18 10.59
C SER A 75 -31.22 -0.25 11.65
N THR A 76 -30.09 0.41 11.35
CA THR A 76 -29.41 1.30 12.32
C THR A 76 -30.04 2.70 12.36
N ARG A 77 -30.68 3.15 11.26
CA ARG A 77 -31.32 4.48 11.17
C ARG A 77 -32.58 4.68 12.04
N VAL A 78 -33.11 3.61 12.62
CA VAL A 78 -34.37 3.65 13.39
C VAL A 78 -34.14 4.03 14.86
N GLU A 79 -32.92 3.92 15.39
CA GLU A 79 -32.64 4.24 16.80
C GLU A 79 -32.42 5.75 17.06
N ASP A 80 -32.21 6.57 16.03
CA ASP A 80 -31.90 8.02 16.18
C ASP A 80 -33.13 8.95 16.15
N THR A 81 -34.36 8.42 16.20
CA THR A 81 -35.60 9.23 16.14
C THR A 81 -36.61 8.91 17.26
N THR A 82 -36.19 9.04 18.52
CA THR A 82 -37.10 9.28 19.66
C THR A 82 -36.46 10.22 20.71
N PRO A 83 -37.14 11.27 21.19
CA PRO A 83 -36.68 12.08 22.33
C PRO A 83 -37.33 11.68 23.68
N SER A 84 -36.61 11.94 24.79
CA SER A 84 -36.95 11.75 26.23
C SER A 84 -36.89 10.30 26.77
N GLU A 85 -36.45 9.97 27.99
CA GLU A 85 -36.02 10.68 29.20
C GLU A 85 -35.42 9.64 30.19
N LEU A 86 -34.44 10.04 31.02
CA LEU A 86 -34.06 9.48 32.34
C LEU A 86 -33.82 7.95 32.49
N ASN A 87 -32.58 7.52 32.79
CA ASN A 87 -32.21 7.24 34.19
C ASN A 87 -30.70 7.00 34.42
N HIS A 88 -30.38 7.21 35.68
CA HIS A 88 -29.12 7.34 36.41
C HIS A 88 -28.08 6.18 36.37
N GLN A 89 -26.87 6.58 36.78
CA GLN A 89 -25.91 5.89 37.68
C GLN A 89 -24.80 5.03 37.05
N LEU A 90 -23.56 5.55 37.04
CA LEU A 90 -22.63 5.44 38.17
C LEU A 90 -21.38 6.30 37.92
N GLU A 91 -21.22 7.37 38.70
CA GLU A 91 -19.94 8.01 38.94
C GLU A 91 -19.01 7.06 39.72
N LEU A 92 -17.70 7.22 39.57
CA LEU A 92 -16.83 7.67 40.67
C LEU A 92 -15.45 8.05 40.12
N GLY A 93 -15.23 9.37 40.03
CA GLY A 93 -14.14 10.07 40.71
C GLY A 93 -12.70 9.90 40.22
N MET A 94 -12.18 10.91 39.52
CA MET A 94 -10.82 11.40 39.78
C MET A 94 -10.83 12.93 39.74
N GLU A 95 -10.45 13.52 40.87
CA GLU A 95 -10.37 14.96 41.13
C GLU A 95 -9.22 15.63 40.36
N ASP A 96 -9.46 16.89 40.03
CA ASP A 96 -8.51 17.91 39.60
C ASP A 96 -7.33 18.07 40.57
N PHE A 97 -6.14 18.37 40.04
CA PHE A 97 -5.49 19.66 40.31
C PHE A 97 -4.27 19.88 39.40
N GLN A 98 -4.23 21.10 38.87
CA GLN A 98 -3.20 21.69 38.01
C GLN A 98 -1.80 21.67 38.63
N LEU A 99 -0.75 21.62 37.80
CA LEU A 99 0.44 22.41 38.09
C LEU A 99 1.18 22.90 36.83
N VAL A 100 1.65 24.12 36.99
CA VAL A 100 2.28 25.04 36.05
C VAL A 100 3.78 24.73 35.88
N GLY A 101 4.29 24.92 34.66
CA GLY A 101 5.56 25.58 34.32
C GLY A 101 6.89 25.23 35.03
N SER A 102 7.78 24.64 34.22
CA SER A 102 9.14 25.16 33.90
C SER A 102 10.38 24.85 34.78
N VAL A 103 11.30 24.11 34.13
CA VAL A 103 12.79 24.17 34.07
C VAL A 103 13.64 24.45 35.33
N ALA A 104 14.53 23.49 35.65
CA ALA A 104 16.00 23.67 35.64
C ALA A 104 16.73 22.36 36.01
N SER A 105 17.87 22.13 35.37
CA SER A 105 18.82 21.03 35.59
C SER A 105 19.57 21.16 36.92
N SER A 106 19.88 20.04 37.58
CA SER A 106 21.17 19.78 38.24
C SER A 106 21.28 18.33 38.71
N GLU A 107 22.47 17.77 38.54
CA GLU A 107 22.89 16.43 38.92
C GLU A 107 23.05 16.31 40.45
N SER A 108 22.60 15.19 41.02
CA SER A 108 23.28 14.57 42.16
C SER A 108 22.79 13.14 42.37
N SER A 109 23.76 12.26 42.48
CA SER A 109 23.68 10.84 42.85
C SER A 109 23.13 10.62 44.27
N SER A 110 22.09 9.81 44.40
CA SER A 110 21.82 9.08 45.65
C SER A 110 21.04 7.79 45.36
N SER A 111 21.67 6.67 45.73
CA SER A 111 21.16 5.30 45.73
C SER A 111 20.09 5.08 46.79
N SER A 112 18.94 4.51 46.41
CA SER A 112 17.98 3.74 47.26
C SER A 112 16.76 3.28 46.41
N PRO A 113 15.91 2.32 46.86
CA PRO A 113 15.88 0.95 46.35
C PRO A 113 14.80 0.72 45.27
N GLY A 114 14.95 -0.39 44.56
CA GLY A 114 14.36 -0.61 43.24
C GLY A 114 12.84 -0.75 43.18
N THR A 115 12.29 -0.03 42.21
CA THR A 115 11.01 -0.33 41.55
C THR A 115 11.33 -1.06 40.23
N PRO A 116 10.58 -2.11 39.81
CA PRO A 116 11.00 -3.05 38.77
C PRO A 116 10.81 -2.50 37.35
N THR A 117 11.62 -1.52 36.96
CA THR A 117 11.71 -1.01 35.58
C THR A 117 12.88 -1.62 34.81
N SER A 118 13.80 -2.31 35.49
CA SER A 118 15.01 -2.94 34.92
C SER A 118 14.76 -4.21 34.08
N LEU A 119 13.72 -4.99 34.40
CA LEU A 119 13.44 -6.27 33.72
C LEU A 119 13.04 -6.14 32.24
N LYS A 120 12.56 -4.97 31.80
CA LYS A 120 12.20 -4.73 30.39
C LYS A 120 13.43 -4.52 29.48
N LYS A 121 14.60 -4.16 30.01
CA LYS A 121 15.81 -3.92 29.18
C LYS A 121 16.64 -5.19 28.92
N HIS A 122 16.56 -6.21 29.77
CA HIS A 122 17.44 -7.40 29.70
C HIS A 122 16.75 -8.71 29.26
N TRP A 123 15.45 -8.70 28.98
CA TRP A 123 14.71 -9.94 28.68
C TRP A 123 15.31 -10.74 27.51
N VAL A 124 15.89 -10.04 26.52
CA VAL A 124 16.48 -10.67 25.33
C VAL A 124 17.76 -11.44 25.66
N GLU A 125 18.57 -10.96 26.61
CA GLU A 125 19.82 -11.63 27.04
C GLU A 125 19.52 -12.95 27.75
N THR A 126 18.36 -13.03 28.40
CA THR A 126 17.85 -14.25 29.06
C THR A 126 16.92 -15.08 28.18
N PHE A 127 16.63 -14.64 26.95
CA PHE A 127 15.68 -15.33 26.09
C PHE A 127 16.33 -16.57 25.46
N THR A 128 15.79 -17.73 25.78
CA THR A 128 16.24 -19.01 25.21
C THR A 128 15.19 -19.57 24.26
N VAL A 129 15.60 -19.92 23.04
CA VAL A 129 14.71 -20.60 22.08
C VAL A 129 14.35 -21.98 22.62
N GLN A 130 13.04 -22.24 22.74
CA GLN A 130 12.50 -23.48 23.27
C GLN A 130 12.45 -24.55 22.16
N TRP A 131 13.61 -25.13 21.83
CA TRP A 131 13.76 -26.11 20.75
C TRP A 131 12.90 -27.38 20.94
N ASN A 132 12.58 -27.73 22.18
CA ASN A 132 11.70 -28.85 22.51
C ASN A 132 10.24 -28.66 22.03
N LYS A 133 9.80 -27.43 21.74
CA LYS A 133 8.46 -27.15 21.18
C LYS A 133 8.39 -27.36 19.67
N MET A 134 9.52 -27.56 19.01
CA MET A 134 9.58 -27.60 17.56
C MET A 134 9.05 -28.92 16.99
N PRO A 135 8.51 -28.92 15.75
CA PRO A 135 8.14 -30.15 15.07
C PRO A 135 9.33 -31.12 14.96
N LYS A 136 9.05 -32.43 15.01
CA LYS A 136 10.09 -33.47 14.88
C LYS A 136 10.89 -33.32 13.59
N ASN A 137 10.21 -33.14 12.45
CA ASN A 137 10.86 -32.96 11.15
C ASN A 137 11.85 -31.78 11.13
N LEU A 138 11.54 -30.68 11.83
CA LEU A 138 12.49 -29.58 11.99
C LEU A 138 13.71 -30.03 12.79
N SER A 139 13.46 -30.65 13.94
CA SER A 139 14.52 -31.10 14.86
C SER A 139 15.48 -32.09 14.18
N ASP A 140 14.95 -32.99 13.36
CA ASP A 140 15.75 -33.96 12.61
C ASP A 140 16.60 -33.25 11.54
N SER A 141 16.01 -32.32 10.79
CA SER A 141 16.76 -31.50 9.82
C SER A 141 17.89 -30.69 10.48
N LEU A 142 17.63 -30.11 11.65
CA LEU A 142 18.62 -29.34 12.41
C LEU A 142 19.75 -30.22 12.96
N LYS A 143 19.44 -31.44 13.44
CA LYS A 143 20.46 -32.41 13.88
C LYS A 143 21.35 -32.86 12.72
N GLU A 144 20.76 -33.04 11.55
CA GLU A 144 21.47 -33.38 10.32
C GLU A 144 22.19 -32.17 9.69
N MET A 145 22.07 -30.98 10.28
CA MET A 145 22.61 -29.73 9.75
C MET A 145 22.15 -29.44 8.31
N SER A 146 20.96 -29.94 7.96
CA SER A 146 20.34 -29.80 6.65
C SER A 146 19.31 -28.67 6.66
N ARG A 147 18.99 -28.15 5.46
CA ARG A 147 18.07 -27.01 5.30
C ARG A 147 16.64 -27.46 5.62
N PRO A 148 15.97 -26.87 6.63
CA PRO A 148 14.60 -27.21 6.95
C PRO A 148 13.64 -26.92 5.80
N SER A 149 12.54 -27.69 5.74
CA SER A 149 11.48 -27.43 4.77
C SER A 149 10.89 -26.01 4.97
N PRO A 150 10.38 -25.35 3.91
CA PRO A 150 9.75 -24.04 4.04
C PRO A 150 8.58 -24.02 5.04
N ARG A 151 7.87 -25.14 5.19
CA ARG A 151 6.77 -25.30 6.15
C ARG A 151 7.30 -25.32 7.58
N ASP A 152 8.30 -26.15 7.84
CA ASP A 152 8.89 -26.30 9.18
C ASP A 152 9.60 -25.03 9.63
N ARG A 153 10.30 -24.34 8.72
CA ARG A 153 10.90 -23.02 8.99
C ARG A 153 9.85 -21.99 9.37
N ARG A 154 8.72 -21.91 8.67
CA ARG A 154 7.61 -21.00 9.03
C ARG A 154 7.02 -21.32 10.40
N GLU A 155 6.85 -22.61 10.71
CA GLU A 155 6.30 -23.05 12.00
C GLU A 155 7.25 -22.73 13.16
N MET A 156 8.56 -22.92 12.96
CA MET A 156 9.58 -22.49 13.91
C MET A 156 9.47 -20.99 14.21
N ILE A 157 9.45 -20.15 13.17
CA ILE A 157 9.32 -18.70 13.32
C ILE A 157 8.04 -18.34 14.08
N ARG A 158 6.93 -19.03 13.80
CA ARG A 158 5.66 -18.85 14.50
C ARG A 158 5.81 -19.11 16.01
N ILE A 159 6.34 -20.27 16.39
CA ILE A 159 6.53 -20.67 17.79
C ILE A 159 7.43 -19.68 18.53
N ILE A 160 8.56 -19.30 17.93
CA ILE A 160 9.51 -18.37 18.53
C ILE A 160 8.88 -16.98 18.72
N CYS A 161 8.20 -16.46 17.70
CA CYS A 161 7.55 -15.15 17.79
C CYS A 161 6.42 -15.15 18.82
N ASP A 162 5.64 -16.23 18.92
CA ASP A 162 4.58 -16.37 19.93
C ASP A 162 5.18 -16.36 21.36
N ASP A 163 6.36 -16.96 21.57
CA ASP A 163 7.08 -16.89 22.85
C ASP A 163 7.73 -15.53 23.12
N ILE A 164 8.25 -14.84 22.10
CA ILE A 164 8.76 -13.47 22.21
C ILE A 164 7.64 -12.51 22.63
N MET A 165 6.45 -12.62 22.02
CA MET A 165 5.32 -11.74 22.30
C MET A 165 4.82 -11.86 23.75
N LYS A 166 5.04 -13.02 24.40
CA LYS A 166 4.75 -13.20 25.84
C LYS A 166 5.73 -12.44 26.73
N LYS A 167 6.96 -12.17 26.26
CA LYS A 167 7.98 -11.40 26.98
C LYS A 167 7.88 -9.91 26.69
N ASN A 168 7.68 -9.55 25.43
CA ASN A 168 7.56 -8.17 24.99
C ASN A 168 6.66 -8.08 23.74
N ARG A 169 5.55 -7.34 23.85
CA ARG A 169 4.60 -7.13 22.74
C ARG A 169 5.15 -6.26 21.60
N ASN A 170 6.22 -5.51 21.85
CA ASN A 170 6.89 -4.68 20.84
C ASN A 170 8.42 -4.85 20.96
N PRO A 171 8.96 -6.02 20.59
CA PRO A 171 10.37 -6.36 20.80
C PRO A 171 11.32 -5.44 20.03
N GLY A 172 10.90 -4.89 18.88
CA GLY A 172 11.74 -4.05 18.02
C GLY A 172 12.87 -4.81 17.33
N ARG A 173 13.38 -4.26 16.22
CA ARG A 173 14.39 -4.92 15.36
C ARG A 173 15.66 -5.34 16.12
N LYS A 174 16.16 -4.51 17.03
CA LYS A 174 17.41 -4.80 17.79
C LYS A 174 17.32 -6.11 18.59
N ASN A 175 16.20 -6.35 19.28
CA ASN A 175 16.04 -7.58 20.07
C ASN A 175 15.81 -8.79 19.16
N LEU A 176 15.04 -8.62 18.07
CA LEU A 176 14.84 -9.69 17.08
C LEU A 176 16.16 -10.09 16.41
N ALA A 177 17.05 -9.13 16.15
CA ALA A 177 18.38 -9.39 15.59
C ALA A 177 19.22 -10.28 16.50
N ILE A 178 19.27 -10.00 17.80
CA ILE A 178 20.03 -10.84 18.76
C ILE A 178 19.53 -12.29 18.74
N ILE A 179 18.21 -12.49 18.77
CA ILE A 179 17.60 -13.83 18.76
C ILE A 179 17.85 -14.52 17.40
N SER A 180 17.70 -13.79 16.29
CA SER A 180 17.96 -14.32 14.94
C SER A 180 19.40 -14.78 14.79
N LYS A 181 20.34 -13.99 15.30
CA LYS A 181 21.77 -14.33 15.26
C LYS A 181 22.04 -15.59 16.08
N THR A 182 21.47 -15.68 17.27
CA THR A 182 21.56 -16.88 18.12
C THR A 182 21.05 -18.15 17.42
N ILE A 183 19.92 -18.05 16.70
CA ILE A 183 19.35 -19.17 15.93
C ILE A 183 20.31 -19.62 14.82
N VAL A 184 20.82 -18.68 14.03
CA VAL A 184 21.73 -18.98 12.92
C VAL A 184 23.05 -19.55 13.43
N ASP A 185 23.63 -18.96 14.47
CA ASP A 185 24.90 -19.42 15.04
C ASP A 185 24.77 -20.82 15.67
N SER A 186 23.57 -21.20 16.13
CA SER A 186 23.30 -22.55 16.64
C SER A 186 23.24 -23.61 15.52
N TYR A 187 22.79 -23.24 14.32
CA TYR A 187 22.62 -24.16 13.18
C TYR A 187 23.00 -23.50 11.85
N PRO A 188 24.29 -23.12 11.66
CA PRO A 188 24.71 -22.29 10.53
C PRO A 188 24.43 -22.92 9.16
N ALA A 189 24.66 -24.23 9.00
CA ALA A 189 24.41 -24.92 7.73
C ALA A 189 22.92 -25.08 7.41
N SER A 190 22.06 -25.20 8.42
CA SER A 190 20.62 -25.33 8.26
C SER A 190 19.95 -24.02 7.84
N PHE A 191 20.48 -22.87 8.27
CA PHE A 191 19.85 -21.57 8.02
C PHE A 191 20.51 -20.73 6.94
N ARG A 192 21.73 -21.07 6.48
CA ARG A 192 22.41 -20.36 5.39
C ARG A 192 21.51 -20.17 4.17
N ASP A 193 21.70 -19.03 3.52
CA ASP A 193 21.00 -18.72 2.28
C ASP A 193 21.82 -19.29 1.12
N ASP A 194 21.32 -20.41 0.56
CA ASP A 194 21.85 -21.00 -0.67
C ASP A 194 20.88 -20.79 -1.85
N ILE A 195 21.46 -20.49 -3.01
CA ILE A 195 20.79 -20.51 -4.31
C ILE A 195 21.66 -21.30 -5.27
N GLY A 196 21.10 -22.38 -5.83
CA GLY A 196 21.83 -23.16 -6.84
C GLY A 196 23.05 -23.92 -6.32
N GLY A 197 23.24 -24.04 -4.99
CA GLY A 197 24.43 -24.65 -4.39
C GLY A 197 25.51 -23.63 -4.02
N GLU A 198 25.35 -22.37 -4.42
CA GLU A 198 26.20 -21.26 -4.00
C GLU A 198 25.67 -20.64 -2.71
N VAL A 199 26.57 -20.36 -1.77
CA VAL A 199 26.23 -19.71 -0.49
C VAL A 199 26.23 -18.19 -0.68
N ILE A 200 25.06 -17.59 -0.56
CA ILE A 200 24.84 -16.14 -0.75
C ILE A 200 24.83 -15.39 0.58
N GLY A 201 24.52 -16.07 1.68
CA GLY A 201 24.51 -15.46 3.00
C GLY A 201 24.46 -16.48 4.12
N ASP A 202 24.72 -16.03 5.34
CA ASP A 202 24.66 -16.84 6.55
C ASP A 202 23.23 -17.15 7.01
N GLY A 203 22.20 -16.54 6.39
CA GLY A 203 20.80 -16.73 6.72
C GLY A 203 20.26 -15.78 7.79
N PHE A 204 21.11 -14.94 8.39
CA PHE A 204 20.75 -14.05 9.49
C PHE A 204 19.62 -13.09 9.09
N GLU A 205 19.81 -12.35 8.00
CA GLU A 205 18.84 -11.35 7.55
C GLU A 205 17.51 -12.02 7.13
N SER A 206 17.59 -13.23 6.55
CA SER A 206 16.41 -14.02 6.20
C SER A 206 15.60 -14.44 7.42
N VAL A 207 16.24 -14.91 8.49
CA VAL A 207 15.57 -15.23 9.77
C VAL A 207 15.00 -13.97 10.41
N LEU A 208 15.79 -12.89 10.49
CA LEU A 208 15.37 -11.62 11.07
C LEU A 208 14.12 -11.07 10.39
N LYS A 209 14.11 -11.01 9.05
CA LYS A 209 12.99 -10.51 8.27
C LYS A 209 11.73 -11.39 8.44
N GLN A 210 11.90 -12.71 8.55
CA GLN A 210 10.78 -13.61 8.85
C GLN A 210 10.16 -13.33 10.22
N MET A 211 10.98 -13.07 11.25
CA MET A 211 10.51 -12.71 12.59
C MET A 211 9.82 -11.34 12.58
N GLU A 212 10.40 -10.32 11.96
CA GLU A 212 9.80 -8.99 11.82
C GLU A 212 8.43 -9.06 11.15
N ASN A 213 8.34 -9.78 10.03
CA ASN A 213 7.09 -9.96 9.31
C ASN A 213 6.03 -10.66 10.17
N ARG A 214 6.40 -11.70 10.92
CA ARG A 214 5.47 -12.40 11.82
C ARG A 214 4.97 -11.48 12.95
N ILE A 215 5.85 -10.75 13.62
CA ILE A 215 5.49 -9.81 14.68
C ILE A 215 4.60 -8.69 14.15
N ASN A 216 4.94 -8.12 12.99
CA ASN A 216 4.12 -7.10 12.33
C ASN A 216 2.73 -7.63 11.97
N ASN A 217 2.63 -8.86 11.47
CA ASN A 217 1.34 -9.49 11.17
C ASN A 217 0.50 -9.72 12.42
N LEU A 218 1.10 -10.20 13.52
CA LEU A 218 0.41 -10.35 14.80
C LEU A 218 -0.15 -9.02 15.32
N ARG A 219 0.66 -7.96 15.27
CA ARG A 219 0.25 -6.61 15.68
C ARG A 219 -0.83 -6.01 14.79
N ARG A 220 -0.82 -6.30 13.49
CA ARG A 220 -1.89 -5.90 12.57
C ARG A 220 -3.21 -6.52 13.01
N THR A 221 -3.25 -7.82 13.28
CA THR A 221 -4.47 -8.51 13.74
C THR A 221 -5.01 -7.92 15.04
N GLU A 222 -4.15 -7.50 15.98
CA GLU A 222 -4.57 -6.79 17.20
C GLU A 222 -5.17 -5.40 16.91
N THR A 223 -4.72 -4.72 15.85
CA THR A 223 -5.26 -3.41 15.43
C THR A 223 -6.57 -3.54 14.65
N TYR A 224 -6.86 -4.71 14.07
CA TYR A 224 -8.11 -5.04 13.38
C TYR A 224 -9.18 -5.61 14.32
N LEU A 225 -9.17 -5.27 15.61
CA LEU A 225 -10.39 -5.41 16.41
C LEU A 225 -11.46 -4.49 15.78
N PRO A 226 -12.64 -5.01 15.37
CA PRO A 226 -13.68 -4.21 14.75
C PRO A 226 -14.14 -3.14 15.74
N GLY A 227 -13.74 -1.88 15.52
CA GLY A 227 -14.21 -0.75 16.32
C GLY A 227 -13.23 0.40 16.57
N THR A 228 -11.95 0.32 16.20
CA THR A 228 -10.97 1.38 16.58
C THR A 228 -10.05 1.88 15.45
N SER A 229 -10.41 1.72 14.18
CA SER A 229 -9.86 2.60 13.15
C SER A 229 -10.81 3.78 12.96
N SER A 230 -10.54 4.86 13.69
CA SER A 230 -11.15 6.18 13.50
C SER A 230 -11.14 6.55 12.02
N LEU A 231 -12.31 6.39 11.40
CA LEU A 231 -12.77 7.15 10.25
C LEU A 231 -13.58 8.32 10.83
N THR A 232 -12.92 9.21 11.56
CA THR A 232 -13.52 10.49 11.96
C THR A 232 -12.61 11.62 11.46
N SER A 233 -13.05 12.23 10.36
CA SER A 233 -12.61 13.56 9.94
C SER A 233 -13.73 14.18 9.13
N THR A 234 -14.85 14.44 9.80
CA THR A 234 -15.82 15.44 9.39
C THR A 234 -16.25 16.17 10.65
N SER A 235 -15.66 17.33 10.88
CA SER A 235 -16.34 18.42 11.55
C SER A 235 -15.63 19.70 11.13
N ASP A 236 -16.41 20.52 10.45
CA ASP A 236 -16.12 21.86 9.99
C ASP A 236 -15.59 22.74 11.12
N ASP A 237 -14.57 23.53 10.82
CA ASP A 237 -14.39 24.82 11.47
C ASP A 237 -13.84 25.81 10.43
N GLU A 238 -14.72 26.71 10.03
CA GLU A 238 -14.44 27.87 9.20
C GLU A 238 -13.56 28.84 9.97
N SER A 239 -12.66 29.53 9.26
CA SER A 239 -11.73 30.56 9.77
C SER A 239 -10.46 30.09 10.52
N SER A 240 -9.45 29.67 9.77
CA SER A 240 -8.05 30.10 10.00
C SER A 240 -7.16 29.70 8.83
N GLU A 241 -6.17 30.55 8.53
CA GLU A 241 -5.22 30.46 7.42
C GLU A 241 -4.79 29.02 7.09
N GLN A 242 -5.01 28.63 5.82
CA GLN A 242 -4.75 27.29 5.30
C GLN A 242 -3.26 26.91 5.43
N LYS A 243 -2.91 26.20 6.50
CA LYS A 243 -1.72 25.34 6.48
C LYS A 243 -2.02 24.11 5.61
N PRO A 244 -1.09 23.70 4.72
CA PRO A 244 -1.34 22.58 3.82
C PRO A 244 -1.63 21.32 4.63
N LYS A 245 -2.78 20.70 4.37
CA LYS A 245 -3.20 19.42 4.96
C LYS A 245 -2.08 18.41 4.74
N ARG A 246 -1.43 17.96 5.82
CA ARG A 246 -0.38 16.94 5.75
C ARG A 246 -0.95 15.69 5.07
N ALA A 247 -0.34 15.30 3.95
CA ALA A 247 -0.71 14.13 3.18
C ALA A 247 -0.77 12.86 4.06
N LYS A 248 -1.68 11.94 3.71
CA LYS A 248 -1.74 10.62 4.35
C LYS A 248 -0.39 9.93 4.14
N LYS A 249 0.29 9.54 5.23
CA LYS A 249 1.63 8.93 5.25
C LYS A 249 1.86 7.75 4.27
N ARG A 250 0.80 7.17 3.69
CA ARG A 250 0.90 6.09 2.70
C ARG A 250 1.30 6.59 1.32
N ASP A 251 0.80 7.73 0.89
CA ASP A 251 0.93 8.16 -0.51
C ASP A 251 2.34 8.71 -0.79
N SER A 252 2.97 9.33 0.21
CA SER A 252 4.35 9.82 0.16
C SER A 252 5.42 8.76 0.43
N TYR A 253 5.04 7.50 0.70
CA TYR A 253 6.02 6.48 1.07
C TYR A 253 6.98 6.18 -0.08
N GLY A 254 8.29 6.25 0.20
CA GLY A 254 9.34 6.04 -0.80
C GLY A 254 9.61 7.26 -1.69
N CYS A 255 8.87 8.35 -1.54
CA CYS A 255 9.10 9.59 -2.29
C CYS A 255 9.95 10.55 -1.44
N GLN A 256 11.03 11.07 -2.03
CA GLN A 256 11.85 12.12 -1.43
C GLN A 256 11.18 13.49 -1.55
N ASN A 257 10.56 13.80 -2.69
CA ASN A 257 9.96 15.11 -2.97
C ASN A 257 8.46 15.03 -3.30
N TRP A 258 7.70 14.26 -2.50
CA TRP A 258 6.27 14.01 -2.77
C TRP A 258 5.45 15.28 -3.03
N GLN A 259 5.65 16.33 -2.23
CA GLN A 259 5.02 17.64 -2.38
C GLN A 259 6.12 18.72 -2.23
N PRO A 260 6.56 19.32 -3.34
CA PRO A 260 7.54 20.40 -3.30
C PRO A 260 6.95 21.63 -2.60
N LYS A 261 7.81 22.37 -1.89
CA LYS A 261 7.40 23.45 -0.97
C LYS A 261 7.04 24.76 -1.66
N GLY A 262 7.48 24.95 -2.89
CA GLY A 262 7.30 26.17 -3.67
C GLY A 262 7.93 26.03 -5.05
N LEU A 263 7.72 27.04 -5.89
CA LEU A 263 8.36 27.14 -7.20
C LEU A 263 9.90 27.16 -7.06
N PRO A 264 10.63 26.64 -8.07
CA PRO A 264 12.08 26.76 -8.13
C PRO A 264 12.56 28.22 -8.09
N GLU A 265 13.82 28.42 -7.73
CA GLU A 265 14.42 29.75 -7.73
C GLU A 265 14.36 30.36 -9.15
N ARG A 266 13.88 31.61 -9.25
CA ARG A 266 13.66 32.35 -10.51
C ARG A 266 12.48 31.87 -11.37
N GLU A 267 11.61 31.02 -10.83
CA GLU A 267 10.35 30.66 -11.47
C GLU A 267 9.15 31.39 -10.82
N ASP A 268 8.21 31.80 -11.67
CA ASP A 268 6.93 32.40 -11.31
C ASP A 268 5.81 31.80 -12.18
N GLU A 269 4.56 32.18 -11.95
CA GLU A 269 3.43 31.65 -12.72
C GLU A 269 3.53 31.91 -14.23
N THR A 270 4.16 33.01 -14.63
CA THR A 270 4.33 33.40 -16.04
C THR A 270 5.41 32.55 -16.69
N SER A 271 6.54 32.33 -16.00
CA SER A 271 7.61 31.47 -16.48
C SER A 271 7.15 30.02 -16.60
N GLN A 272 6.34 29.53 -15.66
CA GLN A 272 5.77 28.18 -15.72
C GLN A 272 4.86 28.00 -16.93
N LYS A 273 3.93 28.94 -17.18
CA LYS A 273 3.05 28.92 -18.37
C LYS A 273 3.86 28.93 -19.67
N ARG A 274 4.89 29.77 -19.75
CA ARG A 274 5.78 29.85 -20.91
C ARG A 274 6.50 28.52 -21.16
N ARG A 275 7.03 27.88 -20.12
CA ARG A 275 7.73 26.59 -20.22
C ARG A 275 6.80 25.45 -20.61
N THR A 276 5.57 25.44 -20.08
CA THR A 276 4.54 24.48 -20.49
C THR A 276 4.26 24.62 -21.98
N LEU A 277 4.07 25.85 -22.49
CA LEU A 277 3.85 26.09 -23.91
C LEU A 277 5.05 25.67 -24.77
N GLU A 278 6.27 26.01 -24.36
CA GLU A 278 7.52 25.63 -25.03
C GLU A 278 7.65 24.10 -25.17
N LEU A 279 7.36 23.36 -24.11
CA LEU A 279 7.35 21.89 -24.17
C LEU A 279 6.24 21.34 -25.07
N LYS A 280 5.05 21.95 -25.08
CA LYS A 280 3.96 21.52 -25.97
C LYS A 280 4.32 21.73 -27.44
N GLU A 281 4.84 22.90 -27.79
CA GLU A 281 5.29 23.22 -29.15
C GLU A 281 6.44 22.32 -29.61
N MET A 282 7.37 21.98 -28.69
CA MET A 282 8.44 21.04 -28.97
C MET A 282 7.90 19.62 -29.18
N TYR A 283 6.92 19.19 -28.39
CA TYR A 283 6.31 17.88 -28.53
C TYR A 283 5.61 17.69 -29.88
N GLU A 284 4.96 18.74 -30.41
CA GLU A 284 4.34 18.72 -31.75
C GLU A 284 5.34 18.56 -32.91
N ASN A 285 6.64 18.76 -32.67
CA ASN A 285 7.68 18.71 -33.68
C ASN A 285 8.84 17.80 -33.21
N GLU A 286 8.70 16.49 -33.37
CA GLU A 286 9.69 15.47 -32.93
C GLU A 286 11.13 15.79 -33.38
N ASP A 287 11.33 16.30 -34.60
CA ASP A 287 12.65 16.67 -35.13
C ASP A 287 13.36 17.79 -34.35
N LYS A 288 12.64 18.50 -33.48
CA LYS A 288 13.15 19.61 -32.66
C LYS A 288 13.35 19.24 -31.18
N TRP A 289 13.20 17.97 -30.83
CA TRP A 289 13.40 17.54 -29.45
C TRP A 289 14.86 17.78 -29.02
N ASP A 290 15.02 18.63 -28.03
CA ASP A 290 16.29 18.89 -27.37
C ASP A 290 16.22 18.29 -25.97
N GLU A 291 16.96 17.21 -25.75
CA GLU A 291 16.92 16.45 -24.51
C GLU A 291 17.29 17.29 -23.28
N ASP A 292 18.28 18.18 -23.41
CA ASP A 292 18.75 19.03 -22.31
C ASP A 292 17.67 20.05 -21.93
N ILE A 293 17.03 20.66 -22.93
CA ILE A 293 15.92 21.60 -22.73
C ILE A 293 14.71 20.87 -22.09
N ILE A 294 14.37 19.68 -22.58
CA ILE A 294 13.27 18.87 -22.04
C ILE A 294 13.54 18.55 -20.57
N GLN A 295 14.71 17.98 -20.25
CA GLN A 295 15.06 17.61 -18.87
C GLN A 295 15.04 18.82 -17.93
N MET A 296 15.62 19.95 -18.36
CA MET A 296 15.63 21.19 -17.60
C MET A 296 14.20 21.70 -17.34
N ASN A 297 13.36 21.77 -18.37
CA ASN A 297 11.98 22.25 -18.22
C ASN A 297 11.14 21.28 -17.36
N MET A 298 11.31 19.97 -17.50
CA MET A 298 10.63 18.97 -16.66
C MET A 298 10.97 19.13 -15.18
N LYS A 299 12.23 19.45 -14.86
CA LYS A 299 12.67 19.76 -13.50
C LYS A 299 12.07 21.07 -12.97
N LEU A 300 12.04 22.11 -13.80
CA LEU A 300 11.49 23.41 -13.41
C LEU A 300 9.97 23.40 -13.27
N LEU A 301 9.27 22.58 -14.05
CA LEU A 301 7.82 22.39 -13.97
C LEU A 301 7.39 21.39 -12.89
N TYR A 302 8.34 20.71 -12.24
CA TYR A 302 8.07 19.65 -11.26
C TYR A 302 7.09 20.11 -10.17
N PHE A 303 7.27 21.32 -9.63
CA PHE A 303 6.38 21.88 -8.62
C PHE A 303 4.93 21.97 -9.09
N THR A 304 4.73 22.56 -10.27
CA THR A 304 3.39 22.78 -10.84
C THR A 304 2.71 21.46 -11.15
N ILE A 305 3.39 20.56 -11.86
CA ILE A 305 2.90 19.22 -12.19
C ILE A 305 2.51 18.46 -10.93
N ARG A 306 3.41 18.40 -9.93
CA ARG A 306 3.19 17.63 -8.71
C ARG A 306 2.06 18.18 -7.87
N THR A 307 1.95 19.51 -7.80
CA THR A 307 0.83 20.17 -7.10
C THR A 307 -0.49 19.77 -7.74
N MET A 308 -0.63 19.87 -9.07
CA MET A 308 -1.88 19.52 -9.73
C MET A 308 -2.26 18.05 -9.56
N ILE A 309 -1.29 17.13 -9.65
CA ILE A 309 -1.52 15.69 -9.43
C ILE A 309 -1.96 15.45 -7.99
N ASN A 310 -1.29 16.04 -6.99
CA ASN A 310 -1.60 15.81 -5.58
C ASN A 310 -2.92 16.43 -5.13
N THR A 311 -3.31 17.56 -5.73
CA THR A 311 -4.59 18.23 -5.46
C THR A 311 -5.74 17.69 -6.32
N ASN A 312 -5.47 16.73 -7.22
CA ASN A 312 -6.42 16.25 -8.23
C ASN A 312 -7.05 17.39 -9.05
N SER A 313 -6.30 18.45 -9.32
CA SER A 313 -6.80 19.59 -10.10
C SER A 313 -6.59 19.42 -11.60
N ILE A 314 -5.96 18.33 -12.04
CA ILE A 314 -5.78 17.96 -13.44
C ILE A 314 -6.22 16.50 -13.64
N THR A 315 -6.87 16.21 -14.77
CA THR A 315 -7.24 14.84 -15.16
C THR A 315 -6.09 14.17 -15.90
N LEU A 316 -6.16 12.84 -16.07
CA LEU A 316 -5.17 12.13 -16.90
C LEU A 316 -5.14 12.66 -18.34
N ILE A 317 -6.30 12.96 -18.93
CA ILE A 317 -6.40 13.55 -20.27
C ILE A 317 -5.72 14.93 -20.29
N GLY A 318 -5.98 15.76 -19.28
CA GLY A 318 -5.31 17.06 -19.15
C GLY A 318 -3.80 16.94 -18.99
N ILE A 319 -3.30 15.90 -18.31
CA ILE A 319 -1.85 15.63 -18.23
C ILE A 319 -1.29 15.30 -19.61
N ILE A 320 -1.96 14.45 -20.38
CA ILE A 320 -1.52 14.08 -21.74
C ILE A 320 -1.47 15.30 -22.65
N GLU A 321 -2.47 16.19 -22.55
CA GLU A 321 -2.57 17.39 -23.38
C GLU A 321 -1.59 18.50 -22.94
N GLU A 322 -1.43 18.74 -21.64
CA GLU A 322 -0.63 19.87 -21.13
C GLU A 322 0.83 19.51 -20.86
N TYR A 323 1.12 18.25 -20.55
CA TYR A 323 2.46 17.77 -20.16
C TYR A 323 2.79 16.44 -20.85
N PRO A 324 2.78 16.39 -22.19
CA PRO A 324 2.93 15.13 -22.93
C PRO A 324 4.25 14.40 -22.62
N PHE A 325 5.33 15.15 -22.36
CA PHE A 325 6.63 14.57 -21.98
C PHE A 325 6.62 13.79 -20.64
N LEU A 326 5.59 13.91 -19.78
CA LEU A 326 5.43 13.01 -18.62
C LEU A 326 5.18 11.56 -19.03
N LEU A 327 4.68 11.34 -20.24
CA LEU A 327 4.40 10.01 -20.81
C LEU A 327 5.55 9.53 -21.70
N GLU A 328 6.53 10.39 -21.96
CA GLU A 328 7.76 10.04 -22.66
C GLU A 328 8.87 9.64 -21.69
N SER A 329 9.73 8.73 -22.15
CA SER A 329 10.80 8.18 -21.31
C SER A 329 11.68 9.26 -20.67
N ILE A 330 12.11 10.27 -21.44
CA ILE A 330 12.96 11.36 -20.97
C ILE A 330 12.32 12.20 -19.85
N GLY A 331 11.06 12.60 -20.02
CA GLY A 331 10.38 13.43 -19.03
C GLY A 331 9.88 12.62 -17.84
N MET A 332 9.40 11.39 -18.06
CA MET A 332 9.04 10.45 -17.00
C MET A 332 10.23 10.16 -16.09
N MET A 333 11.41 9.93 -16.66
CA MET A 333 12.65 9.66 -15.92
C MET A 333 13.10 10.88 -15.10
N SER A 334 13.05 12.08 -15.69
CA SER A 334 13.34 13.33 -14.99
C SER A 334 12.38 13.54 -13.81
N HIS A 335 11.07 13.37 -14.03
CA HIS A 335 10.07 13.49 -12.97
C HIS A 335 10.23 12.43 -11.88
N PHE A 336 10.53 11.19 -12.24
CA PHE A 336 10.79 10.10 -11.30
C PHE A 336 12.01 10.40 -10.42
N HIS A 337 13.09 10.91 -11.01
CA HIS A 337 14.29 11.30 -10.27
C HIS A 337 13.97 12.36 -9.21
N GLU A 338 13.23 13.41 -9.55
CA GLU A 338 12.83 14.42 -8.58
C GLU A 338 11.92 13.84 -7.48
N LEU A 339 11.01 12.92 -7.84
CA LEU A 339 10.08 12.30 -6.89
C LEU A 339 10.76 11.37 -5.88
N VAL A 340 11.69 10.53 -6.35
CA VAL A 340 12.24 9.40 -5.58
C VAL A 340 13.70 9.61 -5.19
N GLY A 341 14.43 10.46 -5.90
CA GLY A 341 15.87 10.68 -5.71
C GLY A 341 16.74 9.57 -6.30
N ILE A 342 16.21 8.76 -7.22
CA ILE A 342 16.91 7.61 -7.82
C ILE A 342 17.01 7.83 -9.32
N GLU A 343 18.22 7.73 -9.86
CA GLU A 343 18.45 7.59 -11.30
C GLU A 343 18.11 6.15 -11.72
N LEU A 344 16.92 5.95 -12.30
CA LEU A 344 16.36 4.61 -12.51
C LEU A 344 17.25 3.72 -13.39
N MET A 345 17.69 4.21 -14.56
CA MET A 345 18.46 3.40 -15.52
C MET A 345 19.84 3.02 -14.98
N PRO A 346 20.68 3.95 -14.49
CA PRO A 346 21.96 3.59 -13.85
C PRO A 346 21.81 2.64 -12.66
N THR A 347 20.78 2.86 -11.83
CA THR A 347 20.51 2.00 -10.67
C THR A 347 20.10 0.59 -11.08
N LEU A 348 19.27 0.48 -12.12
CA LEU A 348 18.81 -0.78 -12.68
C LEU A 348 19.98 -1.55 -13.30
N SER A 349 20.78 -0.91 -14.16
CA SER A 349 21.97 -1.52 -14.77
C SER A 349 22.94 -2.04 -13.70
N LYS A 350 23.31 -1.21 -12.72
CA LYS A 350 24.20 -1.64 -11.62
C LYS A 350 23.64 -2.81 -10.82
N SER A 351 22.32 -2.82 -10.59
CA SER A 351 21.67 -3.92 -9.87
C SER A 351 21.70 -5.22 -10.67
N LEU A 352 21.61 -5.13 -11.99
CA LEU A 352 21.61 -6.28 -12.88
C LEU A 352 23.04 -6.79 -13.14
N ASP A 353 24.04 -5.92 -13.20
CA ASP A 353 25.46 -6.33 -13.22
C ASP A 353 25.84 -7.12 -11.97
N THR A 354 25.33 -6.70 -10.80
CA THR A 354 25.70 -7.31 -9.52
C THR A 354 24.88 -8.55 -9.14
N LYS A 355 23.60 -8.62 -9.56
CA LYS A 355 22.66 -9.66 -9.11
C LYS A 355 22.02 -10.43 -10.26
N GLY A 356 22.07 -9.91 -11.48
CA GLY A 356 21.37 -10.45 -12.65
C GLY A 356 21.77 -11.88 -12.94
N GLN A 357 23.07 -12.19 -12.89
CA GLN A 357 23.56 -13.55 -13.12
C GLN A 357 23.05 -14.57 -12.09
N SER A 358 23.03 -14.21 -10.80
CA SER A 358 22.48 -15.08 -9.75
C SER A 358 20.98 -15.32 -9.94
N VAL A 359 20.24 -14.28 -10.33
CA VAL A 359 18.80 -14.39 -10.64
C VAL A 359 18.57 -15.25 -11.88
N MET A 360 19.33 -15.02 -12.95
CA MET A 360 19.28 -15.81 -14.19
C MET A 360 19.57 -17.30 -13.92
N HIS A 361 20.60 -17.59 -13.14
CA HIS A 361 20.94 -18.96 -12.75
C HIS A 361 19.79 -19.65 -12.00
N TYR A 362 19.20 -18.94 -11.03
CA TYR A 362 18.04 -19.44 -10.30
C TYR A 362 16.85 -19.70 -11.24
N LEU A 363 16.51 -18.75 -12.10
CA LEU A 363 15.37 -18.85 -13.01
C LEU A 363 15.57 -19.97 -14.04
N ARG A 364 16.80 -20.21 -14.49
CA ARG A 364 17.13 -21.32 -15.39
C ARG A 364 16.90 -22.68 -14.73
N LYS A 365 17.21 -22.81 -13.44
CA LYS A 365 16.87 -24.01 -12.66
C LYS A 365 15.35 -24.17 -12.47
N VAL A 366 14.62 -23.07 -12.27
CA VAL A 366 13.15 -23.12 -12.15
C VAL A 366 12.49 -23.48 -13.48
N ALA A 367 13.07 -23.06 -14.62
CA ALA A 367 12.54 -23.32 -15.95
C ALA A 367 12.40 -24.81 -16.26
N THR A 368 13.18 -25.70 -15.62
CA THR A 368 13.01 -27.16 -15.76
C THR A 368 11.65 -27.66 -15.26
N LYS A 369 10.94 -26.86 -14.46
CA LYS A 369 9.61 -27.16 -13.90
C LYS A 369 8.52 -26.20 -14.39
N LYS A 370 8.88 -25.13 -15.12
CA LYS A 370 7.97 -24.08 -15.60
C LYS A 370 8.23 -23.81 -17.09
N PRO A 371 7.43 -24.40 -18.00
CA PRO A 371 7.62 -24.26 -19.45
C PRO A 371 7.69 -22.81 -19.94
N ALA A 372 6.83 -21.93 -19.41
CA ALA A 372 6.82 -20.51 -19.79
C ALA A 372 8.15 -19.78 -19.58
N LEU A 373 9.00 -20.21 -18.64
CA LEU A 373 10.33 -19.62 -18.47
C LEU A 373 11.31 -20.14 -19.53
N LYS A 374 11.13 -21.38 -20.00
CA LYS A 374 11.97 -21.97 -21.05
C LYS A 374 11.79 -21.19 -22.35
N ASP A 375 10.55 -20.89 -22.72
CA ASP A 375 10.24 -20.14 -23.94
C ASP A 375 10.92 -18.76 -23.95
N VAL A 376 10.96 -18.09 -22.79
CA VAL A 376 11.66 -16.80 -22.65
C VAL A 376 13.18 -16.97 -22.73
N PHE A 377 13.76 -18.02 -22.12
CA PHE A 377 15.19 -18.29 -22.29
C PHE A 377 15.55 -18.54 -23.75
N ASP A 378 14.76 -19.33 -24.47
CA ASP A 378 14.99 -19.61 -25.89
C ASP A 378 14.92 -18.31 -26.71
N ALA A 379 13.97 -17.42 -26.41
CA ALA A 379 13.88 -16.09 -27.05
C ALA A 379 15.10 -15.19 -26.75
N ILE A 380 15.64 -15.22 -25.52
CA ILE A 380 16.85 -14.47 -25.15
C ILE A 380 18.06 -14.96 -25.95
N GLU A 381 18.23 -16.28 -26.10
CA GLU A 381 19.35 -16.84 -26.86
C GLU A 381 19.25 -16.51 -28.36
N VAL A 382 18.03 -16.55 -28.93
CA VAL A 382 17.78 -16.11 -30.32
C VAL A 382 18.15 -14.64 -30.49
N ALA A 383 17.66 -13.76 -29.62
CA ALA A 383 17.95 -12.33 -29.71
C ALA A 383 19.44 -12.03 -29.52
N ARG A 384 20.13 -12.78 -28.66
CA ARG A 384 21.59 -12.68 -28.46
C ARG A 384 22.35 -13.05 -29.73
N ALA A 385 21.91 -14.11 -30.41
CA ALA A 385 22.52 -14.54 -31.67
C ALA A 385 22.34 -13.50 -32.79
N GLU A 386 21.20 -12.78 -32.80
CA GLU A 386 20.91 -11.73 -33.78
C GLU A 386 21.69 -10.42 -33.53
N THR A 387 21.79 -10.00 -32.27
CA THR A 387 22.45 -8.75 -31.87
C THR A 387 23.96 -8.89 -31.71
N ASN A 388 24.45 -10.12 -31.51
CA ASN A 388 25.85 -10.44 -31.21
C ASN A 388 26.41 -9.68 -29.99
N ASP A 389 25.56 -9.36 -29.01
CA ASP A 389 25.93 -8.74 -27.75
C ASP A 389 24.99 -9.19 -26.59
N LEU A 390 25.15 -8.59 -25.41
CA LEU A 390 24.34 -8.90 -24.21
C LEU A 390 23.13 -7.97 -24.04
N THR A 391 22.84 -7.10 -25.02
CA THR A 391 21.71 -6.15 -24.97
C THR A 391 20.37 -6.84 -24.65
N PRO A 392 20.06 -8.05 -25.18
CA PRO A 392 18.81 -8.74 -24.87
C PRO A 392 18.68 -9.28 -23.44
N GLU A 393 19.76 -9.37 -22.66
CA GLU A 393 19.73 -9.97 -21.31
C GLU A 393 18.88 -9.16 -20.33
N MET A 394 18.96 -7.83 -20.39
CA MET A 394 18.23 -6.91 -19.53
C MET A 394 16.70 -7.02 -19.68
N PRO A 395 16.12 -6.77 -20.88
CA PRO A 395 14.69 -6.94 -21.11
C PRO A 395 14.27 -8.41 -20.91
N GLY A 396 15.13 -9.35 -21.30
CA GLY A 396 14.91 -10.78 -21.08
C GLY A 396 14.76 -11.16 -19.61
N LEU A 397 15.61 -10.65 -18.74
CA LEU A 397 15.55 -10.91 -17.29
C LEU A 397 14.28 -10.31 -16.67
N ILE A 398 13.85 -9.12 -17.10
CA ILE A 398 12.57 -8.54 -16.67
C ILE A 398 11.39 -9.42 -17.13
N TRP A 399 11.42 -9.93 -18.36
CA TRP A 399 10.41 -10.86 -18.86
C TRP A 399 10.40 -12.17 -18.06
N LEU A 400 11.57 -12.75 -17.79
CA LEU A 400 11.70 -13.96 -16.96
C LEU A 400 11.11 -13.78 -15.56
N LEU A 401 11.36 -12.64 -14.91
CA LEU A 401 10.77 -12.31 -13.61
C LEU A 401 9.24 -12.20 -13.70
N THR A 402 8.73 -11.54 -14.74
CA THR A 402 7.30 -11.40 -15.00
C THR A 402 6.61 -12.77 -15.10
N CYS A 403 7.16 -13.68 -15.92
CA CYS A 403 6.67 -15.05 -16.05
C CYS A 403 6.84 -15.86 -14.75
N TYR A 404 7.92 -15.66 -13.99
CA TYR A 404 8.16 -16.38 -12.75
C TYR A 404 7.08 -16.10 -11.69
N PHE A 405 6.65 -14.84 -11.57
CA PHE A 405 5.58 -14.42 -10.66
C PHE A 405 4.18 -14.71 -11.19
N GLY A 406 4.04 -15.16 -12.43
CA GLY A 406 2.75 -15.46 -13.05
C GLY A 406 1.99 -14.20 -13.48
N GLU A 407 2.70 -13.11 -13.67
CA GLU A 407 2.13 -11.86 -14.16
C GLU A 407 1.92 -11.92 -15.68
N LYS A 408 0.94 -11.16 -16.17
CA LYS A 408 0.66 -11.06 -17.61
C LYS A 408 1.65 -10.10 -18.25
N VAL A 409 2.50 -10.63 -19.12
CA VAL A 409 3.55 -9.88 -19.82
C VAL A 409 2.98 -8.69 -20.57
N ASP A 410 1.92 -8.90 -21.36
CA ASP A 410 1.28 -7.86 -22.17
C ASP A 410 0.65 -6.72 -21.34
N THR A 411 0.50 -6.92 -20.02
CA THR A 411 -0.03 -5.90 -19.09
C THR A 411 1.08 -5.07 -18.46
N LEU A 412 2.31 -5.61 -18.37
CA LEU A 412 3.44 -4.97 -17.69
C LEU A 412 4.52 -4.46 -18.64
N LEU A 413 4.69 -5.13 -19.79
CA LEU A 413 5.67 -4.78 -20.80
C LEU A 413 4.92 -4.37 -22.07
N TYR A 414 5.06 -3.11 -22.44
CA TYR A 414 4.78 -2.69 -23.79
C TYR A 414 5.97 -3.09 -24.66
N LEU A 415 5.83 -4.19 -25.39
CA LEU A 415 6.78 -4.52 -26.44
C LEU A 415 6.55 -3.53 -27.58
N SER A 416 7.32 -2.44 -27.61
CA SER A 416 7.35 -1.57 -28.78
C SER A 416 7.69 -2.46 -29.96
N LYS A 417 6.76 -2.62 -30.91
CA LYS A 417 7.11 -3.15 -32.22
C LYS A 417 8.19 -2.21 -32.73
N VAL A 418 9.44 -2.69 -32.79
CA VAL A 418 10.51 -1.98 -33.47
C VAL A 418 10.04 -1.87 -34.92
N SER A 419 9.46 -0.73 -35.28
CA SER A 419 9.32 -0.35 -36.67
C SER A 419 10.75 -0.25 -37.17
N ILE A 420 11.22 -1.31 -37.82
CA ILE A 420 12.38 -1.26 -38.68
C ILE A 420 12.02 -0.16 -39.69
N SER A 421 12.52 1.05 -39.47
CA SER A 421 12.55 2.08 -40.49
C SER A 421 13.44 1.54 -41.59
N ILE A 422 12.81 0.92 -42.59
CA ILE A 422 13.42 0.73 -43.89
C ILE A 422 13.57 2.15 -44.43
N LYS A 423 14.83 2.61 -44.45
CA LYS A 423 15.25 3.88 -45.06
C LYS A 423 14.81 3.96 -46.53
#